data_AF-A0A9E0SMU0-F1
#
_entry.id   AF-A0A9E0SMU0-F1
#
_cell.length_a   1.000
_cell.length_b   1.000
_cell.length_c   1.000
_cell.angle_alpha   90.00
_cell.angle_beta   90.00
_cell.angle_gamma   90.00
#
_symmetry.space_group_name_H-M   'P 1'
#
loop_
_entity.id
_entity.type
_entity.pdbx_description
1 polymer ?
#
loop_
_entity_poly.entity_id
_entity_poly.type
_entity_poly.pdbx_seq_one_letter_code
_entity_poly.pdbx_strand_id
1 'polypeptide(L)'
;MKMKIKIKKRGKKKRQSDLAKLKKRLAQLQSGIATATSDATKNKLILQVFDVEAKIKIENFHKITGFNRIRGYEIPSGAPGLGKRS
;
A
#
# COMPACT_ATOMS: atom_id res chain seq x y z
N MET A 1 35.64 15.53 34.18
CA MET A 1 35.14 15.55 32.78
C MET A 1 33.87 14.71 32.68
N LYS A 2 32.74 15.26 32.21
CA LYS A 2 31.50 14.48 32.00
C LYS A 2 31.31 14.23 30.50
N MET A 3 31.43 12.98 30.06
CA MET A 3 31.13 12.58 28.68
C MET A 3 29.62 12.59 28.45
N LYS A 4 29.14 13.46 27.54
CA LYS A 4 27.74 13.47 27.08
C LYS A 4 27.54 12.36 26.03
N ILE A 5 26.84 11.30 26.39
CA ILE A 5 26.41 10.24 25.46
C ILE A 5 25.34 10.83 24.53
N LYS A 6 25.71 11.05 23.25
CA LYS A 6 24.79 11.51 22.20
C LYS A 6 23.91 10.32 21.78
N ILE A 7 22.73 10.18 22.38
CA ILE A 7 21.73 9.20 21.96
C ILE A 7 21.26 9.57 20.54
N LYS A 8 21.74 8.84 19.51
CA LYS A 8 21.21 8.93 18.14
C LYS A 8 19.75 8.47 18.17
N LYS A 9 18.80 9.41 18.14
CA LYS A 9 17.38 9.12 17.94
C LYS A 9 17.22 8.32 16.63
N ARG A 10 16.98 7.02 16.73
CA ARG A 10 16.63 6.19 15.56
C ARG A 10 15.25 6.65 15.07
N GLY A 11 15.23 7.42 13.97
CA GLY A 11 13.99 7.83 13.33
C GLY A 11 13.17 6.60 12.93
N LYS A 12 11.88 6.57 13.30
CA LYS A 12 10.97 5.50 12.88
C LYS A 12 10.96 5.44 11.35
N LYS A 13 11.40 4.33 10.75
CA LYS A 13 11.29 4.10 9.30
C LYS A 13 9.82 4.21 8.93
N LYS A 14 9.44 5.26 8.17
CA LYS A 14 8.09 5.37 7.61
C LYS A 14 7.86 4.16 6.72
N ARG A 15 6.81 3.38 7.00
CA ARG A 15 6.35 2.33 6.10
C ARG A 15 5.97 2.99 4.78
N GLN A 16 6.53 2.51 3.67
CA GLN A 16 6.13 2.99 2.34
C GLN A 16 4.65 2.68 2.14
N SER A 17 3.88 3.69 1.70
CA SER A 17 2.49 3.50 1.29
C SER A 17 2.41 2.50 0.14
N ASP A 18 1.36 1.70 0.08
CA ASP A 18 1.21 0.67 -0.94
C ASP A 18 1.19 1.24 -2.36
N LEU A 19 0.62 2.43 -2.55
CA LEU A 19 0.74 3.21 -3.80
C LEU A 19 2.20 3.43 -4.24
N ALA A 20 3.10 3.77 -3.31
CA ALA A 20 4.51 3.99 -3.62
C ALA A 20 5.21 2.68 -4.03
N LYS A 21 4.84 1.55 -3.44
CA LYS A 21 5.34 0.23 -3.83
C LYS A 21 4.86 -0.14 -5.24
N LEU A 22 3.59 0.11 -5.55
CA LEU A 22 3.01 -0.16 -6.87
C LEU A 22 3.67 0.71 -7.96
N LYS A 23 3.86 2.01 -7.71
CA LYS A 23 4.59 2.89 -8.64
C LYS A 23 6.03 2.44 -8.89
N LYS A 24 6.75 2.03 -7.84
CA LYS A 24 8.11 1.48 -7.98
C LYS A 24 8.11 0.22 -8.83
N ARG A 25 7.14 -0.68 -8.62
CA ARG A 25 7.02 -1.92 -9.40
C ARG A 25 6.69 -1.64 -10.87
N LEU A 26 5.84 -0.64 -11.14
CA LEU A 26 5.53 -0.21 -12.50
C LEU A 26 6.79 0.29 -13.23
N ALA A 27 7.61 1.13 -12.58
CA ALA A 27 8.88 1.60 -13.14
C ALA A 27 9.85 0.43 -13.42
N GLN A 28 9.92 -0.56 -12.53
CA GLN A 28 10.73 -1.76 -12.74
C GLN A 28 10.24 -2.59 -13.94
N LEU A 29 8.93 -2.78 -14.08
CA LEU A 29 8.36 -3.50 -15.22
C LEU A 29 8.63 -2.77 -16.54
N GLN A 30 8.50 -1.45 -16.57
CA GLN A 30 8.84 -0.64 -17.75
C GLN A 30 10.31 -0.77 -18.13
N SER A 31 11.22 -0.73 -17.15
CA SER A 31 12.64 -0.98 -17.40
C SER A 31 12.89 -2.41 -17.92
N GLY A 32 12.16 -3.39 -17.39
CA GLY A 32 12.21 -4.78 -17.83
C GLY A 32 11.81 -4.93 -19.29
N ILE A 33 10.75 -4.24 -19.73
CA ILE A 33 10.30 -4.23 -21.13
C ILE A 33 11.38 -3.66 -22.05
N ALA A 34 12.01 -2.55 -21.65
CA ALA A 34 13.08 -1.93 -22.42
C ALA A 34 14.31 -2.84 -22.57
N THR A 35 14.60 -3.67 -21.57
CA THR A 35 15.73 -4.61 -21.58
C THR A 35 15.41 -6.00 -22.13
N ALA A 36 14.13 -6.33 -22.31
CA ALA A 36 13.72 -7.66 -22.72
C ALA A 36 14.02 -7.89 -24.21
N THR A 37 14.74 -8.97 -24.50
CA THR A 37 15.12 -9.35 -25.88
C THR A 37 14.10 -10.27 -26.54
N SER A 38 13.36 -11.06 -25.76
CA SER A 38 12.34 -11.99 -26.27
C SER A 38 10.94 -11.39 -26.24
N ASP A 39 10.20 -11.55 -27.34
CA ASP A 39 8.83 -11.04 -27.44
C ASP A 39 7.85 -11.75 -26.50
N ALA A 40 8.08 -13.03 -26.20
CA ALA A 40 7.30 -13.75 -25.18
C ALA A 40 7.47 -13.12 -23.80
N THR A 41 8.69 -12.70 -23.44
CA THR A 41 8.95 -12.02 -22.17
C THR A 41 8.39 -10.60 -22.14
N LYS A 42 8.45 -9.85 -23.26
CA LYS A 42 7.81 -8.53 -23.38
C LYS A 42 6.30 -8.62 -23.17
N ASN A 43 5.63 -9.55 -23.83
CA ASN A 43 4.18 -9.74 -23.69
C ASN A 43 3.77 -10.05 -22.25
N LYS A 44 4.54 -10.91 -21.56
CA LYS A 44 4.31 -11.21 -20.15
C LYS A 44 4.49 -9.98 -19.24
N LEU A 45 5.51 -9.15 -19.51
CA LEU A 45 5.74 -7.91 -18.75
C LEU A 45 4.65 -6.87 -19.02
N ILE A 46 4.14 -6.77 -20.26
CA ILE A 46 3.02 -5.89 -20.61
C ILE A 46 1.76 -6.26 -19.84
N LEU A 47 1.40 -7.56 -19.77
CA LEU A 47 0.27 -8.01 -18.96
C LEU A 47 0.44 -7.63 -17.48
N GLN A 48 1.65 -7.77 -16.94
CA GLN A 48 1.94 -7.35 -15.56
C GLN A 48 1.84 -5.84 -15.36
N VAL A 49 2.15 -5.03 -16.38
CA VAL A 49 1.94 -3.57 -16.33
C VAL A 49 0.45 -3.26 -16.21
N PHE A 50 -0.41 -3.88 -17.03
CA PHE A 50 -1.87 -3.69 -16.94
C PHE A 50 -2.42 -4.04 -15.55
N ASP A 51 -1.99 -5.16 -14.97
CA ASP A 51 -2.40 -5.56 -13.61
C ASP A 51 -1.98 -4.54 -12.55
N VAL A 52 -0.76 -4.01 -12.65
CA VAL A 52 -0.25 -3.03 -11.69
C VAL A 52 -0.96 -1.69 -11.85
N GLU A 53 -1.28 -1.26 -13.07
CA GLU A 53 -2.06 -0.05 -13.33
C GLU A 53 -3.48 -0.15 -12.78
N ALA A 54 -4.15 -1.30 -12.96
CA ALA A 54 -5.46 -1.55 -12.36
C ALA A 54 -5.41 -1.43 -10.83
N LYS A 55 -4.38 -2.01 -10.19
CA LYS A 55 -4.18 -1.90 -8.74
C LYS A 55 -3.92 -0.46 -8.29
N ILE A 56 -3.17 0.33 -9.07
CA ILE A 56 -2.96 1.76 -8.78
C ILE A 56 -4.27 2.54 -8.86
N LYS A 57 -5.12 2.26 -9.87
CA LYS A 57 -6.43 2.90 -10.00
C LYS A 57 -7.33 2.59 -8.79
N ILE A 58 -7.39 1.32 -8.36
CA ILE A 58 -8.15 0.91 -7.18
C ILE A 58 -7.62 1.59 -5.91
N GLU A 59 -6.30 1.59 -5.70
CA GLU A 59 -5.68 2.21 -4.52
C GLU A 59 -5.91 3.73 -4.48
N ASN A 60 -5.86 4.40 -5.65
CA ASN A 60 -6.21 5.81 -5.76
C ASN A 60 -7.68 6.04 -5.45
N PHE A 61 -8.57 5.19 -5.96
CA PHE A 61 -10.00 5.24 -5.65
C PHE A 61 -10.25 5.06 -4.15
N HIS A 62 -9.64 4.07 -3.49
CA HIS A 62 -9.76 3.86 -2.04
C HIS A 62 -9.25 5.05 -1.21
N LYS A 63 -8.24 5.77 -1.68
CA LYS A 63 -7.77 7.01 -1.04
C LYS A 63 -8.76 8.15 -1.20
N ILE A 64 -9.37 8.28 -2.38
CA ILE A 64 -10.34 9.35 -2.69
C ILE A 64 -11.66 9.11 -1.98
N THR A 65 -12.18 7.88 -2.00
CA THR A 65 -13.45 7.53 -1.38
C THR A 65 -13.41 7.53 0.14
N GLY A 66 -12.23 7.72 0.75
CA GLY A 66 -12.10 7.74 2.20
C GLY A 66 -12.58 6.46 2.88
N PHE A 67 -12.73 5.35 2.13
CA PHE A 67 -13.28 4.09 2.64
C PHE A 67 -12.38 3.47 3.71
N ASN A 68 -11.09 3.83 3.73
CA ASN A 68 -10.16 3.56 4.83
C ASN A 68 -10.53 4.28 6.16
N ARG A 69 -11.57 5.11 6.15
CA ARG A 69 -12.05 5.92 7.25
C ARG A 69 -13.53 5.68 7.57
N ILE A 70 -14.12 4.60 7.05
CA ILE A 70 -15.25 3.99 7.77
C ILE A 70 -14.64 3.46 9.05
N ARG A 71 -14.56 4.36 10.04
CA ARG A 71 -14.35 4.06 11.44
C ARG A 71 -15.16 2.79 11.69
N GLY A 72 -14.52 1.77 12.25
CA GLY A 72 -15.23 0.68 12.89
C GLY A 72 -16.16 1.32 13.92
N TYR A 73 -17.37 1.67 13.50
CA TYR A 73 -18.50 1.51 14.36
C TYR A 73 -18.47 0.02 14.65
N GLU A 74 -18.02 -0.33 15.85
CA GLU A 74 -18.38 -1.61 16.42
C GLU A 74 -19.88 -1.70 16.23
N ILE A 75 -20.33 -2.46 15.23
CA ILE A 75 -21.70 -2.88 15.16
C ILE A 75 -21.82 -3.72 16.42
N PRO A 76 -22.61 -3.31 17.43
CA PRO A 76 -22.79 -4.15 18.60
C PRO A 76 -23.64 -5.34 18.14
N SER A 77 -22.98 -6.35 17.57
CA SER A 77 -23.60 -7.62 17.21
C SER A 77 -23.74 -8.44 18.49
N GLY A 78 -24.64 -8.01 19.36
CA GLY A 78 -25.19 -8.81 20.45
C GLY A 78 -26.58 -9.27 20.05
N ALA A 79 -26.97 -10.48 20.46
CA ALA A 79 -28.36 -10.92 20.34
C ALA A 79 -29.30 -9.88 20.99
N PRO A 80 -30.51 -9.65 20.43
CA PRO A 80 -31.49 -8.76 21.04
C PRO A 80 -31.79 -9.26 22.46
N GLY A 81 -31.46 -8.45 23.47
CA GLY A 81 -31.63 -8.78 24.89
C GLY A 81 -30.38 -8.58 25.77
N LEU A 82 -29.21 -8.32 25.20
CA LEU A 82 -27.93 -8.23 25.95
C LEU A 82 -27.67 -6.89 26.68
N GLY A 83 -28.70 -6.09 26.97
CA GLY A 83 -28.58 -4.97 27.92
C GLY A 83 -27.55 -3.88 27.60
N LYS A 84 -27.14 -3.70 26.34
CA LYS A 84 -26.22 -2.62 25.93
C LYS A 84 -26.96 -1.28 25.81
N ARG A 85 -27.55 -0.83 26.92
CA ARG A 85 -28.01 0.53 27.19
C ARG A 85 -28.21 0.69 28.71
N SER A 86 -27.26 1.38 29.33
CA SER A 86 -27.49 2.27 30.46
C SER A 86 -26.87 3.60 30.08
#